data_AF-A0A2V6AHT2-F1
#
_entry.id   AF-A0A2V6AHT2-F1
#
_cell.length_a   1.000
_cell.length_b   1.000
_cell.length_c   1.000
_cell.angle_alpha   90.00
_cell.angle_beta   90.00
_cell.angle_gamma   90.00
#
_symmetry.space_group_name_H-M   'P 1'
#
loop_
_entity.id
_entity.type
_entity.pdbx_description
1 polymer ?
#
loop_
_entity_poly.entity_id
_entity_poly.type
_entity_poly.pdbx_seq_one_letter_code
_entity_poly.pdbx_strand_id
1 'polypeptide(L)'
;MVTDSLSHAPVRIAIGLAAIFVLADCAELTSPSVVEPARTGRPEITLPRGDVVAEAQLRTKLAMLSPSVRVDEAERLAQCAYMTSRQLAREYRVVFPPALNNILINTGARKRGLCYQWTEDLLHQLDALKLETLELHWGEAFARTFSENNGVVVTAKGQPFAQGIVLDAWRYQGRLYWGPVHKDPEKYEWKENKAQYDRVFQTKAAEQTATSVNRG
;
A
#
# COMPACT_ATOMS: atom_id res chain seq x y z
N MET A 1 -65.75 -9.22 42.33
CA MET A 1 -66.45 -10.52 42.23
C MET A 1 -65.53 -11.44 41.45
N VAL A 2 -64.58 -12.13 42.09
CA VAL A 2 -64.74 -13.43 42.79
C VAL A 2 -65.61 -14.40 42.01
N THR A 3 -64.98 -15.41 41.41
CA THR A 3 -65.14 -16.88 41.63
C THR A 3 -64.36 -17.58 40.51
N ASP A 4 -63.24 -18.25 40.80
CA ASP A 4 -63.15 -19.68 41.13
C ASP A 4 -63.57 -20.63 39.99
N SER A 5 -62.64 -21.49 39.55
CA SER A 5 -62.69 -22.93 39.86
C SER A 5 -61.94 -23.74 38.80
N LEU A 6 -60.93 -24.48 39.26
CA LEU A 6 -60.38 -25.68 38.63
C LEU A 6 -61.50 -26.72 38.42
N SER A 7 -61.43 -27.54 37.37
CA SER A 7 -61.28 -29.01 37.50
C SER A 7 -61.43 -29.78 36.18
N HIS A 8 -60.79 -30.96 36.17
CA HIS A 8 -61.03 -32.17 35.36
C HIS A 8 -60.34 -32.34 34.00
N ALA A 9 -59.22 -33.08 34.06
CA ALA A 9 -58.81 -33.99 33.00
C ALA A 9 -59.75 -35.20 32.91
N PRO A 10 -59.79 -35.89 31.76
CA PRO A 10 -59.39 -37.29 31.82
C PRO A 10 -58.43 -37.75 30.71
N VAL A 11 -57.59 -38.66 31.15
CA VAL A 11 -56.61 -39.53 30.50
C VAL A 11 -57.16 -40.25 29.26
N ARG A 12 -56.36 -40.29 28.18
CA ARG A 12 -56.41 -41.36 27.17
C ARG A 12 -54.99 -41.82 26.84
N ILE A 13 -54.75 -43.11 27.08
CA ILE A 13 -53.51 -43.85 26.84
C ILE A 13 -53.64 -44.59 25.49
N ALA A 14 -52.60 -44.52 24.65
CA ALA A 14 -52.28 -45.50 23.60
C ALA A 14 -50.80 -45.27 23.21
N ILE A 15 -49.85 -45.99 23.82
CA ILE A 15 -49.20 -47.23 23.35
C ILE A 15 -48.67 -47.13 21.91
N GLY A 16 -47.34 -47.19 21.79
CA GLY A 16 -46.68 -47.89 20.68
C GLY A 16 -45.56 -47.12 19.98
N LEU A 17 -44.31 -47.36 20.40
CA LEU A 17 -43.26 -48.05 19.64
C LEU A 17 -41.87 -47.61 20.12
N ALA A 18 -41.20 -48.50 20.82
CA ALA A 18 -39.78 -48.41 21.09
C ALA A 18 -39.01 -48.73 19.79
N ALA A 19 -38.22 -47.78 19.31
CA ALA A 19 -37.17 -48.02 18.32
C ALA A 19 -35.82 -47.81 19.02
N ILE A 20 -35.10 -48.91 19.16
CA ILE A 20 -33.73 -48.99 19.65
C ILE A 20 -32.84 -48.27 18.63
N PHE A 21 -32.23 -47.16 19.01
CA PHE A 21 -31.13 -46.55 18.26
C PHE A 21 -29.81 -46.85 18.96
N VAL A 22 -28.97 -47.58 18.24
CA VAL A 22 -27.59 -47.93 18.59
C VAL A 22 -26.76 -46.65 18.63
N LEU A 23 -26.18 -46.34 19.80
CA LEU A 23 -25.18 -45.28 19.95
C LEU A 23 -23.85 -45.76 19.37
N ALA A 24 -23.51 -45.27 18.18
CA ALA A 24 -22.14 -45.28 17.67
C ALA A 24 -21.50 -43.94 18.01
N ASP A 25 -20.53 -44.01 18.92
CA ASP A 25 -19.69 -42.93 19.39
C ASP A 25 -18.66 -42.55 18.31
N CYS A 26 -18.71 -41.31 17.83
CA CYS A 26 -17.64 -40.69 17.06
C CYS A 26 -17.47 -39.26 17.59
N ALA A 27 -16.47 -39.09 18.46
CA ALA A 27 -16.02 -37.80 18.94
C ALA A 27 -15.54 -36.92 17.77
N GLU A 28 -16.25 -35.82 17.52
CA GLU A 28 -15.86 -34.82 16.52
C GLU A 28 -15.02 -33.73 17.21
N LEU A 29 -13.72 -33.72 16.90
CA LEU A 29 -12.77 -32.69 17.29
C LEU A 29 -13.19 -31.35 16.67
N THR A 30 -13.83 -30.48 17.45
CA THR A 30 -14.05 -29.08 17.04
C THR A 30 -12.73 -28.32 17.09
N SER A 31 -12.20 -28.03 15.90
CA SER A 31 -11.01 -27.21 15.64
C SER A 31 -11.05 -25.85 16.35
N PRO A 32 -9.91 -25.29 16.79
CA PRO A 32 -9.88 -23.96 17.39
C PRO A 32 -10.27 -22.91 16.33
N SER A 33 -11.24 -22.07 16.71
CA SER A 33 -11.67 -20.90 15.94
C SER A 33 -10.46 -20.04 15.59
N VAL A 34 -10.03 -20.07 14.33
CA VAL A 34 -9.09 -19.10 13.77
C VAL A 34 -9.77 -17.74 13.88
N VAL A 35 -9.25 -16.88 14.74
CA VAL A 35 -9.65 -15.47 14.80
C VAL A 35 -9.08 -14.80 13.54
N GLU A 36 -9.90 -14.59 12.53
CA GLU A 36 -9.54 -13.74 11.38
C GLU A 36 -9.33 -12.30 11.86
N PRO A 37 -8.19 -11.65 11.56
CA PRO A 37 -7.99 -10.27 11.92
C PRO A 37 -8.95 -9.37 11.12
N ALA A 38 -9.52 -8.39 11.81
CA ALA A 38 -10.49 -7.44 11.27
C ALA A 38 -9.99 -6.79 9.97
N ARG A 39 -10.69 -7.06 8.86
CA ARG A 39 -10.47 -6.40 7.56
C ARG A 39 -10.79 -4.91 7.68
N THR A 40 -9.76 -4.07 7.80
CA THR A 40 -9.90 -2.64 7.56
C THR A 40 -10.32 -2.43 6.10
N GLY A 41 -11.45 -1.76 5.86
CA GLY A 41 -12.15 -1.64 4.57
C GLY A 41 -11.44 -0.84 3.46
N ARG A 42 -10.12 -0.97 3.28
CA ARG A 42 -9.47 -0.59 2.02
C ARG A 42 -9.73 -1.69 0.99
N PRO A 43 -10.26 -1.37 -0.21
CA PRO A 43 -10.38 -2.38 -1.25
C PRO A 43 -9.00 -2.94 -1.56
N GLU A 44 -8.86 -4.26 -1.45
CA GLU A 44 -7.61 -4.97 -1.76
C GLU A 44 -7.20 -4.64 -3.21
N ILE A 45 -6.02 -4.05 -3.38
CA ILE A 45 -5.52 -3.70 -4.70
C ILE A 45 -4.90 -4.95 -5.30
N THR A 46 -5.61 -5.65 -6.17
CA THR A 46 -5.01 -6.72 -6.97
C THR A 46 -4.16 -6.11 -8.08
N LEU A 47 -2.87 -6.48 -8.15
CA LEU A 47 -1.98 -6.04 -9.21
C LEU A 47 -2.31 -6.76 -10.53
N PRO A 48 -2.38 -6.04 -11.68
CA PRO A 48 -2.46 -6.67 -12.99
C PRO A 48 -1.29 -7.63 -13.23
N ARG A 49 -1.50 -8.68 -14.05
CA ARG A 49 -0.47 -9.70 -14.33
C ARG A 49 0.88 -9.11 -14.79
N GLY A 50 0.84 -8.08 -15.63
CA GLY A 50 2.07 -7.40 -16.09
C GLY A 50 2.83 -6.72 -14.96
N ASP A 51 2.12 -6.17 -13.98
CA ASP A 51 2.73 -5.54 -12.81
C ASP A 51 3.35 -6.59 -11.89
N VAL A 52 2.71 -7.75 -11.70
CA VAL A 52 3.28 -8.85 -10.90
C VAL A 52 4.64 -9.29 -11.45
N VAL A 53 4.76 -9.41 -12.78
CA VAL A 53 6.03 -9.78 -13.42
C VAL A 53 7.07 -8.66 -13.24
N ALA A 54 6.68 -7.41 -13.46
CA ALA A 54 7.58 -6.26 -13.35
C ALA A 54 8.01 -5.97 -11.90
N GLU A 55 7.14 -6.25 -10.93
CA GLU A 55 7.42 -6.20 -9.49
C GLU A 55 8.49 -7.23 -9.11
N ALA A 56 8.33 -8.49 -9.53
CA ALA A 56 9.34 -9.52 -9.28
C ALA A 56 10.71 -9.19 -9.89
N GLN A 57 10.72 -8.50 -11.05
CA GLN A 57 11.94 -7.99 -11.66
C GLN A 57 12.56 -6.86 -10.83
N LEU A 58 11.76 -5.91 -10.36
CA LEU A 58 12.21 -4.82 -9.48
C LEU A 58 12.82 -5.37 -8.19
N ARG A 59 12.13 -6.30 -7.51
CA ARG A 59 12.63 -7.02 -6.33
C ARG A 59 14.03 -7.59 -6.57
N THR A 60 14.19 -8.30 -7.68
CA THR A 60 15.48 -8.89 -8.07
C THR A 60 16.55 -7.81 -8.27
N LYS A 61 16.22 -6.71 -8.94
CA LYS A 61 17.16 -5.61 -9.19
C LYS A 61 17.56 -4.87 -7.93
N LEU A 62 16.64 -4.66 -6.99
CA LEU A 62 16.93 -4.08 -5.68
C LEU A 62 17.87 -4.98 -4.87
N ALA A 63 17.60 -6.28 -4.81
CA ALA A 63 18.47 -7.24 -4.13
C ALA A 63 19.87 -7.31 -4.75
N MET A 64 20.01 -6.99 -6.04
CA MET A 64 21.28 -6.94 -6.76
C MET A 64 22.03 -5.60 -6.63
N LEU A 65 21.49 -4.58 -5.94
CA LEU A 65 22.19 -3.30 -5.76
C LEU A 65 23.51 -3.47 -5.01
N SER A 66 23.55 -4.35 -4.01
CA SER A 66 24.74 -4.72 -3.23
C SER A 66 24.52 -6.08 -2.56
N PRO A 67 25.58 -6.89 -2.32
CA PRO A 67 25.49 -8.11 -1.52
C PRO A 67 24.98 -7.88 -0.08
N SER A 68 25.05 -6.65 0.42
CA SER A 68 24.55 -6.28 1.75
C SER A 68 23.03 -6.07 1.80
N VAL A 69 22.35 -6.00 0.64
CA VAL A 69 20.90 -5.79 0.60
C VAL A 69 20.18 -7.05 1.05
N ARG A 70 19.28 -6.87 2.00
CA ARG A 70 18.38 -7.92 2.47
C ARG A 70 17.30 -8.23 1.43
N VAL A 71 17.16 -9.51 1.08
CA VAL A 71 16.18 -9.95 0.07
C VAL A 71 14.74 -9.65 0.50
N ASP A 72 14.44 -9.77 1.80
CA ASP A 72 13.13 -9.43 2.36
C ASP A 72 12.82 -7.93 2.29
N GLU A 73 13.83 -7.06 2.46
CA GLU A 73 13.65 -5.62 2.28
C GLU A 73 13.36 -5.26 0.82
N ALA A 74 14.09 -5.86 -0.11
CA ALA A 74 13.87 -5.68 -1.55
C ALA A 74 12.45 -6.11 -1.96
N GLU A 75 11.94 -7.21 -1.41
CA GLU A 75 10.58 -7.70 -1.65
C GLU A 75 9.52 -6.75 -1.10
N ARG A 76 9.63 -6.38 0.18
CA ARG A 76 8.69 -5.44 0.82
C ARG A 76 8.68 -4.09 0.10
N LEU A 77 9.85 -3.58 -0.32
CA LEU A 77 9.94 -2.33 -1.05
C LEU A 77 9.26 -2.44 -2.42
N ALA A 78 9.55 -3.47 -3.21
CA ALA A 78 8.98 -3.65 -4.54
C ALA A 78 7.45 -3.78 -4.49
N GLN A 79 6.94 -4.61 -3.58
CA GLN A 79 5.50 -4.78 -3.36
C GLN A 79 4.86 -3.45 -2.94
N CYS A 80 5.43 -2.76 -1.96
CA CYS A 80 4.91 -1.48 -1.49
C CYS A 80 4.88 -0.43 -2.60
N ALA A 81 5.94 -0.35 -3.42
CA ALA A 81 6.03 0.61 -4.51
C ALA A 81 4.94 0.40 -5.57
N TYR A 82 4.71 -0.85 -6.01
CA TYR A 82 3.66 -1.16 -6.99
C TYR A 82 2.25 -0.94 -6.44
N MET A 83 2.01 -1.40 -5.20
CA MET A 83 0.72 -1.22 -4.54
C MET A 83 0.39 0.25 -4.34
N THR A 84 1.36 1.03 -3.84
CA THR A 84 1.21 2.48 -3.63
C THR A 84 0.99 3.20 -4.95
N SER A 85 1.76 2.88 -5.99
CA SER A 85 1.60 3.50 -7.32
C SER A 85 0.18 3.32 -7.87
N ARG A 86 -0.38 2.11 -7.74
CA ARG A 86 -1.77 1.82 -8.12
C ARG A 86 -2.80 2.49 -7.23
N GLN A 87 -2.52 2.57 -5.93
CA GLN A 87 -3.38 3.27 -4.97
C GLN A 87 -3.49 4.74 -5.32
N LEU A 88 -2.35 5.42 -5.54
CA LEU A 88 -2.28 6.84 -5.89
C LEU A 88 -3.02 7.13 -7.21
N ALA A 89 -2.93 6.23 -8.19
CA ALA A 89 -3.68 6.34 -9.44
C ALA A 89 -5.20 6.43 -9.22
N ARG A 90 -5.71 5.61 -8.29
CA ARG A 90 -7.13 5.59 -7.91
C ARG A 90 -7.50 6.82 -7.09
N GLU A 91 -6.70 7.16 -6.08
CA GLU A 91 -6.96 8.27 -5.15
C GLU A 91 -6.95 9.62 -5.86
N TYR A 92 -5.98 9.83 -6.75
CA TYR A 92 -5.89 11.05 -7.53
C TYR A 92 -6.83 11.06 -8.74
N ARG A 93 -7.62 9.97 -8.93
CA ARG A 93 -8.57 9.73 -10.03
C ARG A 93 -7.98 10.15 -11.38
N VAL A 94 -6.79 9.63 -11.69
CA VAL A 94 -6.01 10.10 -12.84
C VAL A 94 -6.81 9.90 -14.11
N VAL A 95 -6.91 10.97 -14.90
CA VAL A 95 -7.54 10.95 -16.22
C VAL A 95 -6.45 11.09 -17.28
N PHE A 96 -6.54 10.27 -18.32
CA PHE A 96 -5.69 10.41 -19.49
C PHE A 96 -6.20 11.58 -20.33
N PRO A 97 -5.33 12.48 -20.85
CA PRO A 97 -3.85 12.43 -20.88
C PRO A 97 -3.14 13.15 -19.71
N PRO A 98 -1.86 12.82 -19.42
CA PRO A 98 -1.09 13.41 -18.30
C PRO A 98 -1.00 14.95 -18.30
N ALA A 99 -0.95 15.59 -19.47
CA ALA A 99 -0.97 17.06 -19.58
C ALA A 99 -2.27 17.67 -19.01
N LEU A 100 -3.39 16.97 -19.14
CA LEU A 100 -4.67 17.40 -18.58
C LEU A 100 -4.66 17.37 -17.05
N ASN A 101 -3.92 16.44 -16.43
CA ASN A 101 -3.83 16.38 -14.97
C ASN A 101 -3.09 17.61 -14.41
N ASN A 102 -1.98 18.02 -15.05
CA ASN A 102 -1.25 19.23 -14.66
C ASN A 102 -2.10 20.52 -14.87
N ILE A 103 -2.87 20.59 -15.96
CA ILE A 103 -3.82 21.69 -16.21
C ILE A 103 -4.93 21.73 -15.15
N LEU A 104 -5.51 20.58 -14.79
CA LEU A 104 -6.58 20.49 -13.79
C LEU A 104 -6.11 20.85 -12.37
N ILE A 105 -4.86 20.61 -12.04
CA ILE A 105 -4.30 21.01 -10.74
C ILE A 105 -3.97 22.50 -10.75
N ASN A 106 -3.31 23.00 -11.80
CA ASN A 106 -2.96 24.43 -11.91
C ASN A 106 -4.20 25.34 -11.99
N THR A 107 -5.34 24.85 -12.49
CA THR A 107 -6.62 25.58 -12.49
C THR A 107 -7.42 25.42 -11.19
N GLY A 108 -6.89 24.72 -10.18
CA GLY A 108 -7.53 24.54 -8.88
C GLY A 108 -8.69 23.53 -8.87
N ALA A 109 -8.95 22.84 -9.99
CA ALA A 109 -9.99 21.81 -10.07
C ALA A 109 -9.62 20.53 -9.32
N ARG A 110 -8.32 20.33 -8.98
CA ARG A 110 -7.83 19.21 -8.15
C ARG A 110 -6.78 19.64 -7.15
N LYS A 111 -6.85 19.04 -5.95
CA LYS A 111 -5.98 19.38 -4.81
C LYS A 111 -4.60 18.73 -4.85
N ARG A 112 -4.44 17.57 -5.51
CA ARG A 112 -3.19 16.79 -5.60
C ARG A 112 -3.06 16.08 -6.96
N GLY A 113 -1.84 15.69 -7.32
CA GLY A 113 -1.49 14.89 -8.50
C GLY A 113 -0.26 15.38 -9.30
N LEU A 114 0.49 16.37 -8.81
CA LEU A 114 1.76 16.82 -9.41
C LEU A 114 2.87 15.81 -9.14
N CYS A 115 3.90 15.75 -9.99
CA CYS A 115 5.01 14.79 -9.89
C CYS A 115 5.64 14.73 -8.49
N TYR A 116 5.87 15.88 -7.84
CA TYR A 116 6.40 15.93 -6.47
C TYR A 116 5.45 15.30 -5.44
N GLN A 117 4.13 15.43 -5.60
CA GLN A 117 3.15 14.89 -4.64
C GLN A 117 3.05 13.37 -4.72
N TRP A 118 3.16 12.81 -5.93
CA TRP A 118 3.29 11.36 -6.12
C TRP A 118 4.57 10.84 -5.46
N THR A 119 5.67 11.56 -5.64
CA THR A 119 6.97 11.20 -5.07
C THR A 119 6.93 11.27 -3.54
N GLU A 120 6.35 12.33 -2.98
CA GLU A 120 6.13 12.51 -1.53
C GLU A 120 5.30 11.36 -0.94
N ASP A 121 4.14 11.06 -1.53
CA ASP A 121 3.25 10.03 -0.99
C ASP A 121 3.85 8.63 -1.14
N LEU A 122 4.56 8.35 -2.25
CA LEU A 122 5.33 7.12 -2.41
C LEU A 122 6.44 7.02 -1.37
N LEU A 123 7.23 8.07 -1.19
CA LEU A 123 8.33 8.12 -0.24
C LEU A 123 7.83 7.87 1.20
N HIS A 124 6.69 8.43 1.57
CA HIS A 124 6.07 8.19 2.87
C HIS A 124 5.65 6.75 3.11
N GLN A 125 5.14 6.04 2.10
CA GLN A 125 4.80 4.61 2.24
C GLN A 125 6.04 3.74 2.31
N LEU A 126 7.09 4.10 1.56
CA LEU A 126 8.37 3.37 1.58
C LEU A 126 9.13 3.57 2.90
N ASP A 127 9.18 4.79 3.45
CA ASP A 127 9.80 5.06 4.75
C ASP A 127 9.11 4.33 5.91
N ALA A 128 7.80 4.09 5.81
CA ALA A 128 7.07 3.31 6.81
C ALA A 128 7.54 1.85 6.89
N LEU A 129 8.26 1.34 5.88
CA LEU A 129 8.84 0.00 5.90
C LEU A 129 10.04 -0.13 6.85
N LYS A 130 10.65 0.99 7.26
CA LYS A 130 11.82 1.04 8.16
C LYS A 130 12.93 0.09 7.71
N LEU A 131 13.39 0.31 6.48
CA LEU A 131 14.44 -0.45 5.84
C LEU A 131 15.80 -0.12 6.48
N GLU A 132 16.65 -1.12 6.63
CA GLU A 132 17.96 -0.99 7.27
C GLU A 132 19.11 -1.06 6.27
N THR A 133 18.92 -1.79 5.16
CA THR A 133 19.94 -2.05 4.13
C THR A 133 19.76 -1.28 2.84
N LEU A 134 18.56 -0.69 2.65
CA LEU A 134 18.22 0.19 1.54
C LEU A 134 18.03 1.63 2.04
N GLU A 135 18.53 2.59 1.27
CA GLU A 135 18.35 4.02 1.53
C GLU A 135 17.42 4.62 0.48
N LEU A 136 16.57 5.54 0.94
CA LEU A 136 15.61 6.27 0.10
C LEU A 136 16.12 7.69 -0.10
N HIS A 137 16.03 8.18 -1.32
CA HIS A 137 16.51 9.51 -1.70
C HIS A 137 15.46 10.21 -2.54
N TRP A 138 15.43 11.54 -2.48
CA TRP A 138 14.65 12.34 -3.42
C TRP A 138 15.45 12.57 -4.70
N GLY A 139 14.93 12.06 -5.81
CA GLY A 139 15.44 12.34 -7.15
C GLY A 139 14.65 13.45 -7.84
N GLU A 140 15.35 14.37 -8.48
CA GLU A 140 14.78 15.39 -9.36
C GLU A 140 15.49 15.40 -10.72
N ALA A 141 14.71 15.56 -11.78
CA ALA A 141 15.23 15.76 -13.13
C ALA A 141 14.66 17.06 -13.69
N PHE A 142 15.49 17.79 -14.44
CA PHE A 142 15.14 19.09 -15.05
C PHE A 142 14.49 20.08 -14.07
N ALA A 143 15.03 20.14 -12.84
CA ALA A 143 14.50 20.99 -11.78
C ALA A 143 14.32 22.45 -12.22
N ARG A 144 13.21 23.05 -11.79
CA ARG A 144 12.79 24.44 -12.08
C ARG A 144 12.50 24.70 -13.56
N THR A 145 12.13 23.68 -14.31
CA THR A 145 11.70 23.79 -15.71
C THR A 145 10.29 23.21 -15.90
N PHE A 146 9.67 23.47 -17.05
CA PHE A 146 8.37 22.87 -17.39
C PHE A 146 8.43 21.35 -17.57
N SER A 147 9.62 20.78 -17.74
CA SER A 147 9.86 19.35 -17.87
C SER A 147 10.32 18.70 -16.56
N GLU A 148 10.18 19.41 -15.43
CA GLU A 148 10.56 18.89 -14.12
C GLU A 148 9.82 17.59 -13.80
N ASN A 149 10.58 16.61 -13.31
CA ASN A 149 10.04 15.35 -12.82
C ASN A 149 10.74 14.94 -11.53
N ASN A 150 10.00 14.25 -10.66
CA ASN A 150 10.51 13.76 -9.39
C ASN A 150 10.27 12.26 -9.27
N GLY A 151 11.11 11.60 -8.49
CA GLY A 151 10.98 10.17 -8.19
C GLY A 151 11.73 9.81 -6.91
N VAL A 152 11.40 8.66 -6.35
CA VAL A 152 12.17 8.11 -5.22
C VAL A 152 13.33 7.31 -5.79
N VAL A 153 14.56 7.63 -5.40
CA VAL A 153 15.72 6.80 -5.76
C VAL A 153 16.06 5.89 -4.59
N VAL A 154 16.27 4.62 -4.89
CA VAL A 154 16.66 3.60 -3.92
C VAL A 154 18.09 3.17 -4.18
N THR A 155 18.91 3.21 -3.14
CA THR A 155 20.29 2.70 -3.16
C THR A 155 20.46 1.63 -2.09
N ALA A 156 21.49 0.80 -2.20
CA ALA A 156 22.01 0.11 -1.04
C ALA A 156 22.59 1.12 -0.04
N LYS A 157 22.64 0.77 1.24
CA LYS A 157 23.20 1.63 2.28
C LYS A 157 24.64 2.04 1.96
N GLY A 158 24.91 3.34 1.93
CA GLY A 158 26.23 3.89 1.61
C GLY A 158 26.63 3.79 0.14
N GLN A 159 25.73 3.34 -0.74
CA GLN A 159 25.97 3.34 -2.18
C GLN A 159 25.71 4.74 -2.77
N PRO A 160 26.53 5.21 -3.75
CA PRO A 160 26.29 6.49 -4.40
C PRO A 160 24.93 6.56 -5.11
N PHE A 161 24.26 7.72 -5.04
CA PHE A 161 22.97 7.98 -5.69
C PHE A 161 22.92 7.55 -7.16
N ALA A 162 23.98 7.81 -7.94
CA ALA A 162 24.05 7.49 -9.36
C ALA A 162 23.96 5.98 -9.69
N GLN A 163 24.21 5.11 -8.71
CA GLN A 163 24.08 3.66 -8.85
C GLN A 163 22.70 3.14 -8.43
N GLY A 164 21.83 4.00 -7.94
CA GLY A 164 20.49 3.64 -7.49
C GLY A 164 19.52 3.31 -8.62
N ILE A 165 18.34 2.89 -8.19
CA ILE A 165 17.16 2.65 -9.03
C ILE A 165 16.15 3.75 -8.74
N VAL A 166 15.73 4.49 -9.77
CA VAL A 166 14.62 5.44 -9.65
C VAL A 166 13.29 4.71 -9.70
N LEU A 167 12.35 5.16 -8.87
CA LEU A 167 10.95 4.74 -8.80
C LEU A 167 10.09 5.97 -9.10
N ASP A 168 9.36 5.92 -10.20
CA ASP A 168 8.56 7.03 -10.69
C ASP A 168 7.14 6.55 -10.96
N ALA A 169 6.26 6.84 -10.00
CA ALA A 169 4.85 6.47 -10.09
C ALA A 169 4.04 7.43 -10.98
N TRP A 170 4.56 8.63 -11.24
CA TRP A 170 3.83 9.68 -11.96
C TRP A 170 3.95 9.54 -13.49
N ARG A 171 5.14 9.17 -13.99
CA ARG A 171 5.47 9.11 -15.43
C ARG A 171 4.44 8.39 -16.29
N TYR A 172 3.93 7.26 -15.79
CA TYR A 172 2.89 6.48 -16.46
C TYR A 172 1.62 6.36 -15.60
N GLN A 173 1.33 7.42 -14.83
CA GLN A 173 0.05 7.62 -14.14
C GLN A 173 -0.37 6.44 -13.27
N GLY A 174 0.55 5.94 -12.45
CA GLY A 174 0.33 4.80 -11.55
C GLY A 174 0.69 3.45 -12.13
N ARG A 175 1.16 3.37 -13.37
CA ARG A 175 2.05 2.28 -13.77
C ARG A 175 3.45 2.66 -13.32
N LEU A 176 3.99 1.98 -12.33
CA LEU A 176 5.30 2.30 -11.79
C LEU A 176 6.37 2.15 -12.90
N TYR A 177 7.07 3.24 -13.20
CA TYR A 177 8.35 3.16 -13.90
C TYR A 177 9.45 2.91 -12.87
N TRP A 178 10.39 2.05 -13.23
CA TRP A 178 11.65 1.92 -12.53
C TRP A 178 12.80 1.67 -13.48
N GLY A 179 13.99 2.13 -13.11
CA GLY A 179 15.19 1.97 -13.93
C GLY A 179 16.44 2.50 -13.23
N PRO A 180 17.63 2.21 -13.75
CA PRO A 180 18.87 2.76 -13.21
C PRO A 180 18.93 4.27 -13.40
N VAL A 181 19.40 4.99 -12.37
CA VAL A 181 19.53 6.46 -12.37
C VAL A 181 20.32 7.00 -13.57
N HIS A 182 21.43 6.35 -13.92
CA HIS A 182 22.35 6.81 -14.97
C HIS A 182 21.95 6.40 -16.40
N LYS A 183 20.86 5.64 -16.59
CA LYS A 183 20.48 5.11 -17.91
C LYS A 183 18.97 5.17 -18.13
N ASP A 184 18.39 6.30 -17.74
CA ASP A 184 16.98 6.58 -18.00
C ASP A 184 16.76 6.73 -19.52
N PRO A 185 15.83 5.96 -20.14
CA PRO A 185 15.59 6.00 -21.58
C PRO A 185 15.04 7.33 -22.06
N GLU A 186 14.37 8.10 -21.19
CA GLU A 186 13.86 9.44 -21.49
C GLU A 186 14.92 10.54 -21.26
N LYS A 187 16.16 10.14 -20.94
CA LYS A 187 17.32 11.01 -20.69
C LYS A 187 17.10 11.98 -19.52
N TYR A 188 16.32 11.58 -18.52
CA TYR A 188 16.23 12.32 -17.27
C TYR A 188 17.60 12.33 -16.56
N GLU A 189 18.16 13.53 -16.40
CA GLU A 189 19.36 13.75 -15.59
C GLU A 189 18.97 13.84 -14.11
N TRP A 190 18.76 12.67 -13.51
CA TRP A 190 18.41 12.55 -12.10
C TRP A 190 19.52 13.09 -11.19
N LYS A 191 19.16 14.04 -10.34
CA LYS A 191 20.01 14.63 -9.30
C LYS A 191 19.38 14.40 -7.95
N GLU A 192 20.23 14.23 -6.94
CA GLU A 192 19.79 14.07 -5.57
C GLU A 192 19.42 15.43 -4.95
N ASN A 193 18.24 15.52 -4.33
CA ASN A 193 17.83 16.70 -3.58
C ASN A 193 17.55 16.37 -2.11
N LYS A 194 18.61 16.34 -1.30
CA LYS A 194 18.54 16.06 0.14
C LYS A 194 17.65 17.06 0.89
N ALA A 195 17.69 18.34 0.51
CA ALA A 195 16.89 19.37 1.15
C ALA A 195 15.38 19.12 0.96
N GLN A 196 14.97 18.64 -0.21
CA GLN A 196 13.58 18.27 -0.46
C GLN A 196 13.17 17.01 0.33
N TYR A 197 14.05 16.02 0.40
CA TYR A 197 13.85 14.84 1.25
C TYR A 197 13.58 15.26 2.71
N ASP A 198 14.44 16.10 3.30
CA ASP A 198 14.30 16.55 4.69
C ASP A 198 13.00 17.33 4.91
N ARG A 199 12.62 18.21 3.96
CA ARG A 199 11.38 18.99 4.02
C ARG A 199 10.14 18.09 4.11
N VAL A 200 10.10 17.02 3.33
CA VAL A 200 8.96 16.07 3.31
C VAL A 200 8.72 15.48 4.70
N PHE A 201 9.77 15.04 5.38
CA PHE A 201 9.65 14.44 6.72
C PHE A 201 9.43 15.45 7.84
N GLN A 202 10.01 16.66 7.73
CA GLN A 202 9.74 17.74 8.68
C GLN A 202 8.26 18.18 8.64
N THR A 203 7.70 18.30 7.43
CA THR A 203 6.30 18.70 7.24
C THR A 203 5.35 17.66 7.83
N LYS A 204 5.58 16.37 7.55
CA LYS A 204 4.78 15.28 8.11
C LYS A 204 4.82 15.26 9.65
N ALA A 205 5.98 15.49 10.26
CA ALA A 205 6.12 15.56 11.71
C ALA A 205 5.33 16.74 12.31
N ALA A 206 5.34 17.90 11.65
CA ALA A 206 4.58 19.07 12.08
C ALA A 206 3.05 18.82 12.01
N GLU A 207 2.56 18.19 10.94
CA GLU A 207 1.14 17.85 10.77
C GLU A 207 0.64 16.86 11.84
N GLN A 208 1.44 15.85 12.17
CA GLN A 208 1.12 14.88 13.23
C GLN A 208 1.07 15.56 14.60
N THR A 209 2.01 16.47 14.86
CA THR A 209 2.05 17.25 16.10
C THR A 209 0.81 18.14 16.23
N ALA A 210 0.44 18.87 15.18
CA ALA A 210 -0.76 19.73 15.17
C ALA A 210 -2.07 18.93 15.33
N THR A 211 -2.15 17.75 14.72
CA THR A 211 -3.32 16.86 14.84
C THR A 211 -3.47 16.29 16.25
N SER A 212 -2.35 15.98 16.91
CA SER A 212 -2.32 15.51 18.30
C SER A 212 -2.79 16.61 19.27
N VAL A 213 -2.29 17.84 19.08
CA VAL A 213 -2.68 19.00 19.90
C VAL A 213 -4.18 19.32 19.79
N ASN A 214 -4.78 19.19 18.61
CA ASN A 214 -6.21 19.47 18.42
C ASN A 214 -7.15 18.35 18.92
N ARG A 215 -6.63 17.21 19.39
CA ARG A 215 -7.43 16.09 19.92
C ARG A 215 -7.30 15.91 21.43
N GLY A 216 -6.45 16.68 22.10
CA GLY A 216 -6.34 16.75 23.56
C GLY A 216 -7.13 17.91 24.12
#